data_AF-A0A7G8HI30-F1
#
_entry.id   AF-A0A7G8HI30-F1
#
_cell.length_a   1.000
_cell.length_b   1.000
_cell.length_c   1.000
_cell.angle_alpha   90.00
_cell.angle_beta   90.00
_cell.angle_gamma   90.00
#
_symmetry.space_group_name_H-M   'P 1'
#
loop_
_entity.id
_entity.type
_entity.pdbx_description
1 polymer ?
#
loop_
_entity_poly.entity_id
_entity_poly.type
_entity_poly.pdbx_seq_one_letter_code
_entity_poly.pdbx_strand_id
1 'polypeptide(L)' 'MSKATKLLLALDRELLAIDDFGHDPLSEIDALITRLEPEIQQVELRGRAKHQAEIYVARDRASVKVEVLNRVMERCHQSR' A
#
# COMPACT_ATOMS: atom_id res chain seq x y z
N MET A 1 14.42 -8.58 -9.49
CA MET A 1 13.35 -7.97 -8.65
C MET A 1 12.90 -9.00 -7.61
N SER A 2 12.85 -8.64 -6.33
CA SER A 2 12.43 -9.57 -5.26
C SER A 2 10.93 -9.88 -5.37
N LYS A 3 10.44 -10.92 -4.68
CA LYS A 3 8.99 -11.21 -4.64
C LYS A 3 8.22 -10.12 -3.91
N ALA A 4 8.79 -9.58 -2.83
CA ALA A 4 8.23 -8.42 -2.14
C ALA A 4 8.15 -7.19 -3.06
N THR A 5 9.20 -6.89 -3.82
CA THR A 5 9.16 -5.78 -4.79
C THR A 5 8.08 -5.99 -5.86
N LYS A 6 7.87 -7.23 -6.33
CA LYS A 6 6.80 -7.54 -7.28
C LYS A 6 5.41 -7.30 -6.70
N LEU A 7 5.17 -7.75 -5.46
CA LEU A 7 3.93 -7.49 -4.74
C LEU A 7 3.67 -5.99 -4.59
N LEU A 8 4.69 -5.22 -4.18
CA LEU A 8 4.56 -3.77 -4.01
C LEU A 8 4.23 -3.05 -5.32
N LEU A 9 4.86 -3.42 -6.43
CA LEU A 9 4.55 -2.83 -7.74
C LEU A 9 3.15 -3.22 -8.25
N ALA A 10 2.69 -4.44 -7.95
CA ALA A 10 1.33 -4.85 -8.28
C ALA A 10 0.32 -4.04 -7.45
N LEU A 11 0.56 -3.88 -6.15
CA LEU A 11 -0.26 -3.04 -5.29
C LEU A 11 -0.33 -1.59 -5.78
N ASP A 12 0.81 -0.98 -6.10
CA ASP A 12 0.87 0.38 -6.64
C ASP A 12 0.04 0.49 -7.94
N ARG A 13 0.10 -0.52 -8.82
CA ARG A 13 -0.69 -0.54 -10.06
C ARG A 13 -2.19 -0.61 -9.78
N GLU A 14 -2.62 -1.51 -8.90
CA GLU A 14 -4.04 -1.64 -8.56
C GLU A 14 -4.59 -0.37 -7.91
N LEU A 15 -3.81 0.25 -7.00
CA LEU A 15 -4.19 1.51 -6.37
C LEU A 15 -4.28 2.68 -7.37
N LEU A 16 -3.36 2.75 -8.35
CA LEU A 16 -3.38 3.76 -9.40
C LEU A 16 -4.56 3.61 -10.38
N ALA A 17 -5.17 2.43 -10.44
CA ALA A 17 -6.33 2.18 -11.28
C ALA A 17 -7.67 2.58 -10.62
N ILE A 18 -7.64 3.00 -9.35
CA ILE A 18 -8.83 3.47 -8.63
C ILE A 18 -8.95 4.98 -8.82
N ASP A 19 -9.97 5.40 -9.57
CA ASP A 19 -10.22 6.82 -9.86
C ASP A 19 -10.77 7.59 -8.64
N ASP A 20 -11.55 6.92 -7.78
CA ASP A 20 -12.14 7.48 -6.56
C ASP A 20 -12.29 6.38 -5.49
N PHE A 21 -11.87 6.68 -4.26
CA PHE A 21 -11.99 5.81 -3.10
C PHE A 21 -13.31 6.02 -2.33
N GLY A 22 -14.12 7.01 -2.72
CA GLY A 22 -15.39 7.32 -2.09
C GLY A 22 -15.23 7.80 -0.65
N HIS A 23 -16.18 7.42 0.22
CA HIS A 23 -16.22 7.88 1.62
C HIS A 23 -15.37 7.01 2.57
N ASP A 24 -15.06 5.77 2.17
CA ASP A 24 -14.25 4.85 2.95
C ASP A 24 -13.22 4.13 2.04
N PRO A 25 -11.99 4.66 1.95
CA PRO A 25 -10.92 4.04 1.16
C PRO A 25 -10.54 2.62 1.61
N LEU A 26 -10.88 2.23 2.84
CA LEU A 26 -10.54 0.90 3.37
C LEU A 26 -11.49 -0.19 2.85
N SER A 27 -12.63 0.19 2.27
CA SER A 27 -13.57 -0.76 1.67
C SER A 27 -12.99 -1.54 0.47
N GLU A 28 -11.94 -1.02 -0.17
CA GLU A 28 -11.25 -1.67 -1.29
C GLU A 28 -10.28 -2.79 -0.87
N ILE A 29 -9.96 -2.93 0.43
CA ILE A 29 -8.91 -3.84 0.91
C ILE A 29 -9.16 -5.28 0.49
N ASP A 30 -10.36 -5.82 0.72
CA ASP A 30 -10.65 -7.23 0.41
C ASP A 30 -10.55 -7.52 -1.10
N ALA A 31 -10.99 -6.56 -1.93
CA ALA A 31 -10.88 -6.65 -3.37
C ALA A 31 -9.42 -6.57 -3.85
N LEU A 32 -8.59 -5.74 -3.22
CA LEU A 32 -7.17 -5.63 -3.51
C LEU A 32 -6.41 -6.88 -3.08
N ILE A 33 -6.68 -7.42 -1.89
CA ILE A 33 -6.08 -8.67 -1.42
C ILE A 33 -6.42 -9.81 -2.38
N THR A 34 -7.68 -9.94 -2.79
CA THR A 34 -8.11 -10.97 -3.75
C THR A 34 -7.36 -10.86 -5.08
N ARG A 35 -7.16 -9.63 -5.59
CA ARG A 35 -6.42 -9.39 -6.84
C ARG A 35 -4.92 -9.66 -6.72
N LEU A 36 -4.34 -9.42 -5.54
CA LEU A 36 -2.91 -9.57 -5.26
C LEU A 36 -2.54 -10.96 -4.71
N GLU A 37 -3.51 -11.83 -4.51
CA GLU A 37 -3.35 -13.19 -3.98
C GLU A 37 -2.18 -13.97 -4.64
N PRO A 38 -1.99 -13.95 -5.98
CA PRO A 38 -0.87 -14.63 -6.61
C PRO A 38 0.50 -14.10 -6.14
N GLU A 39 0.66 -12.78 -6.02
CA GLU A 39 1.89 -12.15 -5.56
C GLU A 39 2.12 -12.37 -4.06
N ILE A 40 1.06 -12.37 -3.25
CA ILE A 40 1.08 -12.65 -1.81
C ILE A 40 1.61 -14.07 -1.58
N GLN A 41 1.03 -15.08 -2.24
CA GLN A 41 1.47 -16.47 -2.13
C GLN A 41 2.95 -16.63 -2.52
N GLN A 42 3.44 -15.86 -3.48
CA GLN A 42 4.86 -15.90 -3.90
C GLN A 42 5.82 -15.33 -2.84
N VAL A 43 5.35 -14.39 -2.01
CA VAL A 43 6.09 -13.88 -0.85
C VAL A 43 6.09 -14.93 0.27
N GLU A 44 4.94 -15.53 0.57
CA GLU A 44 4.77 -16.53 1.63
C GLU A 44 5.60 -17.79 1.39
N LEU A 45 5.48 -18.41 0.20
CA LEU A 45 6.17 -19.65 -0.15
C LEU A 45 7.70 -19.55 -0.11
N ARG A 46 8.25 -18.32 -0.21
CA ARG A 46 9.69 -18.07 -0.26
C ARG A 46 10.14 -17.14 0.88
N GLY A 47 9.39 -17.09 1.98
CA GLY A 47 9.52 -16.19 3.11
C GLY A 47 10.88 -16.19 3.80
N ARG A 48 11.90 -15.66 3.14
CA ARG A 48 13.18 -15.27 3.74
C ARG A 48 12.97 -13.94 4.47
N ALA A 49 13.66 -13.74 5.60
CA ALA A 49 13.65 -12.50 6.39
C ALA A 49 13.84 -11.22 5.53
N LYS A 50 14.56 -11.34 4.41
CA LYS A 50 14.75 -10.27 3.43
C LYS A 50 13.44 -9.74 2.81
N HIS A 51 12.50 -10.60 2.43
CA HIS A 51 11.23 -10.15 1.83
C HIS A 51 10.36 -9.42 2.86
N GLN A 52 10.35 -9.91 4.10
CA GLN A 52 9.64 -9.25 5.20
C GLN A 52 10.22 -7.85 5.47
N ALA A 53 11.55 -7.71 5.51
CA ALA A 53 12.20 -6.42 5.70
C ALA A 53 11.79 -5.39 4.62
N GLU A 54 11.71 -5.80 3.36
CA GLU A 54 11.26 -4.93 2.26
C GLU A 54 9.80 -4.48 2.45
N ILE A 55 8.91 -5.40 2.87
CA ILE A 55 7.50 -5.10 3.14
C ILE A 55 7.37 -4.16 4.34
N TYR A 56 8.14 -4.38 5.42
CA TYR A 56 8.14 -3.49 6.59
C TYR A 56 8.57 -2.08 6.23
N VAL A 57 9.65 -1.92 5.47
CA VAL A 57 10.10 -0.60 5.00
C VAL A 57 9.03 0.08 4.15
N ALA A 58 8.34 -0.66 3.26
CA ALA A 58 7.26 -0.10 2.45
C ALA A 58 6.06 0.33 3.30
N ARG A 59 5.67 -0.48 4.28
CA ARG A 59 4.61 -0.14 5.25
C ARG A 59 4.96 1.12 6.04
N ASP A 60 6.17 1.21 6.57
CA ASP A 60 6.59 2.35 7.37
C ASP A 60 6.65 3.63 6.52
N ARG A 61 7.08 3.53 5.25
CA ARG A 61 6.97 4.64 4.28
C ARG A 61 5.53 5.07 4.04
N ALA A 62 4.59 4.13 3.95
CA ALA A 62 3.17 4.45 3.79
C ALA A 62 2.63 5.20 5.02
N SER A 63 2.95 4.76 6.23
CA SER A 63 2.58 5.47 7.46
C SER A 63 3.09 6.91 7.50
N VAL A 64 4.36 7.12 7.10
CA VAL A 64 4.94 8.47 6.99
C VAL A 64 4.19 9.32 5.95
N LYS A 65 3.83 8.75 4.79
CA LYS A 65 3.04 9.47 3.77
C LYS A 65 1.68 9.89 4.30
N VAL A 66 0.96 9.00 4.98
CA VAL A 66 -0.35 9.30 5.58
C VAL A 66 -0.24 10.48 6.55
N GLU A 67 0.72 10.44 7.47
CA GLU A 67 0.94 11.52 8.44
C GLU A 67 1.26 12.86 7.76
N VAL A 68 2.11 12.85 6.72
CA VAL A 68 2.42 14.07 5.96
C VAL A 68 1.17 14.63 5.28
N LEU A 69 0.37 13.80 4.62
CA LEU A 69 -0.86 14.22 3.95
C LEU A 69 -1.89 14.78 4.93
N ASN A 70 -2.05 14.15 6.10
CA ASN A 70 -2.91 14.66 7.17
C ASN A 70 -2.52 16.08 7.58
N ARG A 71 -1.24 16.32 7.85
CA ARG A 71 -0.74 17.66 8.20
C ARG A 71 -0.92 18.67 7.07
N VAL A 72 -0.84 18.25 5.81
CA VAL A 72 -1.14 19.12 4.66
C VAL A 72 -2.61 19.52 4.66
N MET A 73 -3.53 18.55 4.84
CA MET A 73 -4.96 18.83 4.91
C MET A 73 -5.29 19.79 6.07
N GLU A 74 -4.76 19.54 7.27
CA GLU A 74 -4.94 20.42 8.43
C GLU A 74 -4.54 21.87 8.13
N ARG A 75 -3.38 22.08 7.50
CA ARG A 75 -2.91 23.43 7.12
C ARG A 75 -3.80 24.10 6.08
N CYS A 76 -4.28 23.32 5.10
CA CYS A 76 -5.23 23.82 4.10
C CYS A 76 -6.57 24.21 4.71
N HIS A 77 -7.03 23.48 5.74
CA HIS A 77 -8.26 23.82 6.47
C HIS A 77 -8.09 25.05 7.37
N GLN A 78 -6.90 25.29 7.94
CA GLN A 78 -6.61 26.47 8.78
C GLN A 78 -6.40 27.77 7.99
N SER A 79 -6.07 27.68 6.68
CA SER A 79 -5.85 28.84 5.81
C SER A 79 -7.13 29.33 5.11
N ARG A 80 -8.29 28.73 5.41
CA ARG A 80 -9.63 29.17 4.97
C ARG A 80 -10.38 29.80 6.12
#